data_AF-A0A7G2IXM1-F1
#
_entry.id   AF-A0A7G2IXM1-F1
#
_cell.length_a   1.000
_cell.length_b   1.000
_cell.length_c   1.000
_cell.angle_alpha   90.00
_cell.angle_beta   90.00
_cell.angle_gamma   90.00
#
_symmetry.space_group_name_H-M   'P 1'
#
loop_
_entity.id
_entity.type
_entity.pdbx_description
1 polymer ?
#
loop_
_entity_poly.entity_id
_entity_poly.type
_entity_poly.pdbx_seq_one_letter_code
_entity_poly.pdbx_strand_id
1 'polypeptide(L)'
;MSKDGVCKKVYGGAVIALPESEDIAVRKGINVAKKSNIAQRCARLVKSGSCIFIDTGSTNLAMAEALPAELALTVVTNSPEIAAVFAKKTAV
;
A
#
# COMPACT_ATOMS: atom_id res chain seq x y z
N MET A 1 18.69 -12.66 25.89
CA MET A 1 18.10 -12.77 24.53
C MET A 1 16.71 -13.37 24.55
N SER A 2 16.49 -14.65 24.92
CA SER A 2 15.11 -15.21 24.99
C SER A 2 14.27 -14.69 26.18
N LYS A 3 14.92 -14.29 27.28
CA LYS A 3 14.25 -13.71 28.47
C LYS A 3 13.85 -12.24 28.31
N ASP A 4 14.32 -11.56 27.27
CA ASP A 4 14.09 -10.12 27.04
C ASP A 4 12.91 -9.86 26.09
N GLY A 5 12.17 -10.90 25.68
CA GLY A 5 11.00 -10.78 24.79
C GLY A 5 11.32 -10.46 23.32
N VAL A 6 12.59 -10.25 22.98
CA VAL A 6 13.03 -9.84 21.63
C VAL A 6 12.88 -10.94 20.59
N CYS A 7 12.83 -12.22 21.01
CA CYS A 7 12.65 -13.35 20.10
C CYS A 7 11.71 -14.42 20.67
N LYS A 8 10.92 -15.03 19.78
CA LYS A 8 10.04 -16.17 20.06
C LYS A 8 10.72 -17.46 19.58
N LYS A 9 10.82 -18.45 20.48
CA LYS A 9 11.32 -19.79 20.13
C LYS A 9 10.27 -20.51 19.27
N VAL A 10 10.70 -21.11 18.17
CA VAL A 10 9.88 -21.95 17.28
C VAL A 10 10.57 -23.30 17.06
N TYR A 11 9.86 -24.30 16.52
CA TYR A 11 10.50 -25.56 16.16
C TYR A 11 11.55 -25.31 15.08
N GLY A 12 12.83 -25.46 15.41
CA GLY A 12 13.96 -25.21 14.51
C GLY A 12 14.74 -23.90 14.71
N GLY A 13 14.39 -23.03 15.68
CA GLY A 13 15.18 -21.82 15.94
C GLY A 13 14.50 -20.74 16.77
N ALA A 14 14.84 -19.48 16.50
CA ALA A 14 14.24 -18.30 17.11
C ALA A 14 13.89 -17.26 16.04
N VAL A 15 12.68 -16.69 16.13
CA VAL A 15 12.22 -15.59 15.25
C VAL A 15 12.13 -14.29 16.05
N ILE A 16 12.40 -13.15 15.41
CA ILE A 16 12.21 -11.84 16.04
C ILE A 16 10.72 -11.64 16.31
N ALA A 17 10.37 -11.25 17.53
CA ALA A 17 9.02 -10.85 17.86
C ALA A 17 8.79 -9.43 17.30
N LEU A 18 8.26 -9.35 16.08
CA LEU A 18 7.84 -8.08 15.52
C LEU A 18 6.49 -7.67 16.13
N PRO A 19 6.27 -6.37 16.40
CA PRO A 19 4.96 -5.87 16.76
C PRO A 19 3.94 -6.27 15.67
N GLU A 20 2.70 -6.53 16.08
CA GLU A 20 1.63 -6.65 15.10
C GLU A 20 1.54 -5.39 14.26
N SER A 21 1.19 -5.56 12.99
CA SER A 21 1.01 -4.42 12.12
C SER A 21 -0.20 -3.64 12.60
N GLU A 22 0.00 -2.33 12.81
CA GLU A 22 -1.07 -1.39 13.11
C GLU A 22 -2.20 -1.45 12.07
N ASP A 23 -3.40 -1.03 12.47
CA ASP A 23 -4.53 -0.91 11.56
C ASP A 23 -4.22 0.00 10.38
N ILE A 24 -4.85 -0.30 9.24
CA ILE A 24 -4.62 0.49 8.01
C ILE A 24 -4.90 1.98 8.22
N ALA A 25 -5.91 2.32 9.03
CA ALA A 25 -6.27 3.69 9.39
C ALA A 25 -5.11 4.43 10.07
N VAL A 26 -4.44 3.78 11.03
CA VAL A 26 -3.26 4.33 11.71
C VAL A 26 -2.08 4.38 10.74
N ARG A 27 -1.85 3.32 9.98
CA ARG A 27 -0.75 3.22 9.03
C ARG A 27 -0.80 4.31 7.96
N LYS A 28 -1.98 4.80 7.55
CA LYS A 28 -2.08 5.95 6.64
C LYS A 28 -1.32 7.18 7.14
N GLY A 29 -1.38 7.47 8.44
CA GLY A 29 -0.68 8.60 9.07
C GLY A 29 0.82 8.39 9.27
N ILE A 30 1.33 7.16 9.09
CA ILE A 30 2.74 6.84 9.31
C ILE A 30 3.52 7.01 8.00
N ASN A 31 4.67 7.72 8.06
CA ASN A 31 5.60 7.91 6.93
C ASN A 31 4.93 8.52 5.67
N VAL A 32 3.94 9.40 5.85
CA VAL A 32 3.13 9.98 4.76
C VAL A 32 4.00 10.54 3.63
N ALA A 33 4.99 11.37 3.95
CA ALA A 33 5.87 11.98 2.95
C ALA A 33 6.66 10.95 2.14
N LYS A 34 7.16 9.88 2.78
CA LYS A 34 7.88 8.81 2.09
C LYS A 34 6.95 8.03 1.15
N LYS A 35 5.73 7.73 1.59
CA LYS A 35 4.72 7.06 0.76
C LYS A 35 4.31 7.90 -0.42
N SER A 36 4.11 9.21 -0.21
CA SER A 36 3.82 10.16 -1.28
C SER A 36 4.95 10.24 -2.31
N ASN A 37 6.22 10.24 -1.87
CA ASN A 37 7.36 10.22 -2.79
C ASN A 37 7.40 8.94 -3.65
N ILE A 38 7.19 7.78 -3.02
CA ILE A 38 7.10 6.49 -3.73
C ILE A 38 5.95 6.52 -4.73
N ALA A 39 4.76 6.93 -4.28
CA ALA A 39 3.55 7.04 -5.09
C ALA A 39 3.77 7.90 -6.33
N GLN A 40 4.28 9.12 -6.18
CA GLN A 40 4.57 10.01 -7.31
C GLN A 40 5.57 9.40 -8.29
N ARG A 41 6.57 8.67 -7.80
CA ARG A 41 7.58 8.03 -8.65
C ARG A 41 7.02 6.83 -9.41
N CYS A 42 6.20 6.02 -8.76
CA CYS A 42 5.48 4.91 -9.39
C CYS A 42 4.45 5.40 -10.41
N ALA A 43 3.71 6.48 -10.12
CA ALA A 43 2.70 7.03 -11.02
C ALA A 43 3.29 7.44 -12.38
N ARG A 44 4.52 7.99 -12.39
CA ARG A 44 5.23 8.33 -13.63
C ARG A 44 5.64 7.13 -14.48
N LEU A 45 5.63 5.92 -13.93
CA LEU A 45 5.98 4.69 -14.67
C LEU A 45 4.75 4.08 -15.35
N VAL A 46 3.53 4.47 -14.94
CA VAL A 46 2.29 3.93 -15.51
C VAL A 46 2.03 4.61 -16.85
N LYS A 47 1.81 3.80 -17.88
CA LYS A 47 1.52 4.27 -19.24
C LYS A 47 0.01 4.23 -19.49
N SER A 48 -0.48 5.19 -20.26
CA SER A 48 -1.86 5.19 -20.74
C SER A 48 -2.17 3.89 -21.51
N GLY A 49 -3.39 3.36 -21.32
CA GLY A 49 -3.86 2.10 -21.90
C GLY A 49 -3.37 0.84 -21.19
N SER A 50 -2.60 0.95 -20.09
CA SER A 50 -2.10 -0.21 -19.36
C SER A 50 -3.20 -0.89 -18.54
N CYS A 51 -2.98 -2.17 -18.23
CA CYS A 51 -3.69 -2.88 -17.15
C CYS A 51 -2.69 -3.15 -16.02
N ILE A 52 -2.99 -2.67 -14.81
CA ILE A 52 -2.10 -2.82 -13.65
C ILE A 52 -2.84 -3.43 -12.46
N PHE A 53 -2.12 -4.25 -11.69
CA PHE A 53 -2.60 -4.72 -10.40
C PHE A 53 -2.09 -3.81 -9.27
N ILE A 54 -2.98 -3.41 -8.37
CA ILE A 54 -2.63 -2.65 -7.16
C ILE A 54 -3.12 -3.43 -5.93
N ASP A 55 -2.18 -3.91 -5.12
CA ASP A 55 -2.48 -4.65 -3.89
C ASP A 55 -2.94 -3.74 -2.74
N THR A 56 -3.51 -4.32 -1.69
CA THR A 56 -3.90 -3.62 -0.46
C THR A 56 -2.68 -2.99 0.25
N GLY A 57 -2.90 -1.83 0.87
CA GLY A 57 -1.97 -1.22 1.83
C GLY A 57 -1.87 0.29 1.71
N SER A 58 -1.50 0.96 2.82
CA SER A 58 -1.45 2.43 2.87
C SER A 58 -0.46 3.08 1.88
N THR A 59 0.61 2.40 1.48
CA THR A 59 1.51 2.90 0.43
C THR A 59 0.87 2.82 -0.95
N ASN A 60 0.18 1.71 -1.24
CA ASN A 60 -0.52 1.50 -2.50
C ASN A 60 -1.76 2.40 -2.62
N LEU A 61 -2.40 2.72 -1.50
CA LEU A 61 -3.45 3.73 -1.46
C LEU A 61 -2.92 5.11 -1.88
N ALA A 62 -1.77 5.54 -1.34
CA ALA A 62 -1.13 6.79 -1.76
C ALA A 62 -0.77 6.77 -3.26
N MET A 63 -0.33 5.62 -3.79
CA MET A 63 -0.10 5.45 -5.22
C MET A 63 -1.38 5.58 -6.06
N ALA A 64 -2.47 4.95 -5.64
CA ALA A 64 -3.77 5.07 -6.30
C ALA A 64 -4.29 6.52 -6.30
N GLU A 65 -4.11 7.25 -5.20
CA GLU A 65 -4.46 8.67 -5.09
C GLU A 65 -3.63 9.55 -6.03
N ALA A 66 -2.34 9.24 -6.18
CA ALA A 66 -1.40 10.00 -7.02
C ALA A 66 -1.58 9.78 -8.53
N LEU A 67 -2.31 8.74 -8.96
CA LEU A 67 -2.58 8.52 -10.38
C LEU A 67 -3.55 9.60 -10.93
N PRO A 68 -3.28 10.19 -12.10
CA PRO A 68 -4.18 11.16 -12.73
C PRO A 68 -5.56 10.55 -13.00
N ALA A 69 -6.62 11.33 -12.88
CA ALA A 69 -8.00 10.85 -13.05
C ALA A 69 -8.33 10.55 -14.52
N GLU A 70 -7.73 11.34 -15.42
CA GLU A 70 -7.85 11.27 -16.87
C GLU A 70 -6.98 10.18 -17.51
N LEU A 71 -6.15 9.48 -16.73
CA LEU A 71 -5.29 8.43 -17.25
C LEU A 71 -6.13 7.21 -17.64
N ALA A 72 -6.16 6.88 -18.94
CA ALA A 72 -6.78 5.64 -19.41
C ALA A 72 -6.01 4.44 -18.83
N LEU A 73 -6.67 3.69 -17.94
CA LEU A 73 -6.04 2.62 -17.17
C LEU A 73 -7.10 1.59 -16.77
N THR A 74 -6.76 0.30 -16.87
CA THR A 74 -7.52 -0.76 -16.18
C THR A 74 -6.81 -1.10 -14.88
N VAL A 75 -7.52 -1.01 -13.75
CA VAL A 75 -6.99 -1.35 -12.43
C VAL A 75 -7.65 -2.63 -11.93
N VAL A 76 -6.82 -3.60 -11.59
CA VAL A 76 -7.24 -4.80 -10.85
C VAL A 76 -6.76 -4.65 -9.41
N THR A 77 -7.65 -4.84 -8.43
CA THR A 77 -7.29 -4.75 -7.01
C THR A 77 -8.11 -5.70 -6.17
N ASN A 78 -7.50 -6.24 -5.11
CA ASN A 78 -8.19 -6.98 -4.05
C ASN A 78 -8.71 -6.07 -2.93
N SER A 79 -8.55 -4.75 -3.05
CA SER A 79 -8.82 -3.78 -2.00
C SER A 79 -10.05 -2.93 -2.31
N PRO A 80 -11.14 -3.03 -1.53
CA PRO A 80 -12.30 -2.15 -1.69
C PRO A 80 -11.96 -0.66 -1.53
N GLU A 81 -11.00 -0.34 -0.65
CA GLU A 81 -10.57 1.03 -0.41
C GLU A 81 -9.87 1.65 -1.63
N ILE A 82 -9.01 0.88 -2.30
CA ILE A 82 -8.35 1.30 -3.53
C ILE A 82 -9.37 1.41 -4.67
N ALA A 83 -10.28 0.43 -4.79
CA ALA A 83 -11.36 0.48 -5.78
C ALA A 83 -12.21 1.75 -5.61
N ALA A 84 -12.53 2.13 -4.38
CA ALA A 84 -13.29 3.35 -4.09
C ALA A 84 -12.58 4.64 -4.51
N VAL A 85 -11.23 4.69 -4.48
CA VAL A 85 -10.47 5.84 -5.01
C VAL A 85 -10.71 6.01 -6.51
N PHE A 86 -10.63 4.92 -7.27
CA PHE A 86 -10.86 4.98 -8.72
C PHE A 86 -12.33 5.22 -9.06
N ALA A 87 -13.27 4.63 -8.33
CA ALA A 87 -14.70 4.88 -8.52
C ALA A 87 -15.07 6.37 -8.38
N LYS A 88 -14.38 7.10 -7.49
CA LYS A 88 -14.56 8.56 -7.34
C LYS A 88 -13.88 9.37 -8.46
N LYS A 89 -12.80 8.86 -9.04
CA LYS A 89 -12.06 9.52 -10.14
C LYS A 89 -12.79 9.40 -11.48
N THR A 90 -13.57 8.35 -11.69
CA THR A 90 -14.31 8.09 -12.95
C THR A 90 -15.62 8.91 -13.06
N ALA A 91 -15.89 9.85 -12.15
CA ALA A 91 -17.05 10.72 -12.27
C ALA A 91 -16.81 11.83 -13.31
N VAL A 92 -17.15 11.52 -14.57
CA VAL A 92 -17.47 12.47 -15.64
C VAL A 92 -18.84 12.09 -16.19
#